data_AF-A0A7X0JWM8-F1
#
_entry.id   AF-A0A7X0JWM8-F1
#
_cell.length_a   1.000
_cell.length_b   1.000
_cell.length_c   1.000
_cell.angle_alpha   90.00
_cell.angle_beta   90.00
_cell.angle_gamma   90.00
#
_symmetry.space_group_name_H-M   'P 1'
#
loop_
_entity.id
_entity.type
_entity.pdbx_description
1 polymer ?
#
loop_
_entity_poly.entity_id
_entity_poly.type
_entity_poly.pdbx_seq_one_letter_code
_entity_poly.pdbx_strand_id
1 'polypeptide(L)'
;MILHLDQWVFWAILLVGLLAYSLLFDTLLNANADLEKKQSRCQLADACLAALPLLGLLGTIMGLLQTFADMAADHVDFNTLIAGGVGTALGTTQLGLLLAVPGYLLNHYIKSRLVQYGETDTGMSEA
;
A
#
# COMPACT_ATOMS: atom_id res chain seq x y z
N MET A 1 7.17 -28.39 -4.63
CA MET A 1 8.22 -27.40 -4.96
C MET A 1 7.62 -26.34 -5.90
N ILE A 2 6.68 -25.53 -5.40
CA ILE A 2 5.95 -24.48 -6.17
C ILE A 2 5.96 -23.18 -5.35
N LEU A 3 7.14 -22.82 -4.81
CA LEU A 3 7.29 -21.75 -3.82
C LEU A 3 8.08 -20.53 -4.33
N HIS A 4 8.40 -20.45 -5.63
CA HIS A 4 9.44 -19.52 -6.10
C HIS A 4 9.00 -18.44 -7.11
N LEU A 5 7.71 -18.35 -7.46
CA LEU A 5 7.23 -17.37 -8.44
C LEU A 5 6.34 -16.24 -7.87
N ASP A 6 5.99 -16.24 -6.58
CA ASP A 6 5.06 -15.23 -6.02
C ASP A 6 5.61 -14.38 -4.84
N GLN A 7 6.86 -14.63 -4.42
CA GLN A 7 7.53 -13.81 -3.39
C GLN A 7 7.68 -12.36 -3.82
N TRP A 8 7.95 -12.10 -5.12
CA TRP A 8 8.26 -10.75 -5.60
C TRP A 8 7.12 -9.76 -5.35
N VAL A 9 5.85 -10.17 -5.44
CA VAL A 9 4.69 -9.28 -5.23
C VAL A 9 4.61 -8.90 -3.77
N PHE A 10 4.86 -9.86 -2.89
CA PHE A 10 4.93 -9.66 -1.45
C PHE A 10 6.03 -8.64 -1.09
N TRP A 11 7.23 -8.84 -1.64
CA TRP A 11 8.35 -7.91 -1.46
C TRP A 11 8.04 -6.53 -2.06
N ALA A 12 7.34 -6.46 -3.19
CA ALA A 12 6.90 -5.20 -3.79
C ALA A 12 5.87 -4.47 -2.92
N ILE A 13 4.86 -5.17 -2.40
CA ILE A 13 3.85 -4.60 -1.48
C ILE A 13 4.54 -4.09 -0.21
N LEU A 14 5.47 -4.87 0.35
CA LEU A 14 6.20 -4.49 1.56
C LEU A 14 7.13 -3.30 1.29
N LEU A 15 7.83 -3.27 0.16
CA LEU A 15 8.70 -2.15 -0.24
C LEU A 15 7.89 -0.87 -0.46
N VAL A 16 6.76 -0.94 -1.16
CA VAL A 16 5.87 0.22 -1.38
C VAL A 16 5.25 0.68 -0.06
N GLY A 17 4.81 -0.26 0.78
CA GLY A 17 4.35 0.04 2.14
C GLY A 17 5.42 0.73 2.97
N LEU A 18 6.63 0.18 3.00
CA LEU A 18 7.76 0.72 3.76
C LEU A 18 8.18 2.10 3.24
N LEU A 19 8.15 2.33 1.93
CA LEU A 19 8.40 3.63 1.32
C LEU A 19 7.32 4.67 1.67
N ALA A 20 6.05 4.26 1.70
CA ALA A 20 4.97 5.12 2.19
C ALA A 20 5.14 5.46 3.68
N TYR A 21 5.49 4.47 4.50
CA TYR A 21 5.73 4.66 5.93
C TYR A 21 6.98 5.51 6.21
N SER A 22 8.06 5.38 5.44
CA SER A 22 9.25 6.21 5.63
C SER A 22 8.97 7.67 5.31
N LEU A 23 8.18 7.96 4.25
CA LEU A 23 7.72 9.31 3.93
C LEU A 23 6.85 9.92 5.06
N LEU A 24 5.93 9.13 5.63
CA LEU A 24 5.11 9.56 6.76
C LEU A 24 5.93 9.79 8.02
N PHE A 25 6.86 8.89 8.31
CA PHE A 25 7.73 8.96 9.47
C PHE A 25 8.66 10.18 9.42
N ASP A 26 9.25 10.47 8.26
CA ASP A 26 10.03 11.69 8.07
C ASP A 26 9.18 12.95 8.22
N THR A 27 7.92 12.93 7.81
CA THR A 27 7.02 14.08 7.97
C THR A 27 6.64 14.29 9.44
N LEU A 28 6.54 13.21 10.23
CA LEU A 28 6.32 13.26 11.67
C LEU A 28 7.55 13.75 12.46
N LEU A 29 8.73 13.21 12.17
CA LEU A 29 9.97 13.59 12.87
C LEU A 29 10.46 14.98 12.46
N ASN A 30 10.35 15.33 11.18
CA ASN A 30 10.86 16.58 10.67
C ASN A 30 9.82 17.71 10.82
N ALA A 31 9.39 17.94 12.06
CA ALA A 31 8.37 18.92 12.43
C ALA A 31 8.72 20.35 11.97
N ASN A 32 10.02 20.67 11.86
CA ASN A 32 10.57 21.97 11.44
C ASN A 32 10.74 22.15 9.92
N ALA A 33 10.31 21.20 9.08
CA ALA A 33 10.40 21.35 7.63
C ALA A 33 9.35 22.32 7.07
N ASP A 34 9.75 23.12 6.06
CA ASP A 34 8.89 24.05 5.32
C ASP A 34 7.54 23.42 4.94
N LEU A 35 6.45 24.17 5.12
CA LEU A 35 5.08 23.70 4.87
C LEU A 35 4.87 23.21 3.42
N GLU A 36 5.51 23.86 2.44
CA GLU A 36 5.46 23.44 1.03
C GLU A 36 6.04 22.04 0.80
N LYS A 37 7.17 21.72 1.48
CA LYS A 37 7.78 20.39 1.40
C LYS A 37 6.91 19.35 2.09
N LYS A 38 6.31 19.67 3.25
CA LYS A 38 5.39 18.74 3.92
C LYS A 38 4.17 18.43 3.05
N GLN A 39 3.59 19.42 2.40
CA GLN A 39 2.43 19.24 1.51
C GLN A 39 2.76 18.32 0.33
N SER A 40 3.91 18.54 -0.33
CA SER A 40 4.36 17.71 -1.46
C SER A 40 4.59 16.24 -1.05
N ARG A 41 5.18 16.01 0.13
CA ARG A 41 5.44 14.65 0.64
C ARG A 41 4.17 13.91 1.03
N CYS A 42 3.18 14.59 1.61
CA CYS A 42 1.89 13.98 1.94
C CYS A 42 1.10 13.55 0.69
N GLN A 43 1.27 14.25 -0.43
CA GLN A 43 0.69 13.85 -1.72
C GLN A 43 1.35 12.58 -2.28
N LEU A 44 2.68 12.49 -2.19
CA LEU A 44 3.41 11.28 -2.59
C LEU A 44 3.06 10.08 -1.71
N ALA A 45 2.96 10.28 -0.38
CA ALA A 45 2.56 9.23 0.54
C ALA A 45 1.14 8.71 0.23
N ASP A 46 0.19 9.59 -0.07
CA ASP A 46 -1.16 9.18 -0.51
C ASP A 46 -1.15 8.37 -1.80
N ALA A 47 -0.36 8.78 -2.78
CA ALA A 47 -0.25 8.06 -4.06
C ALA A 47 0.31 6.65 -3.83
N CYS A 48 1.33 6.50 -2.98
CA CYS A 48 1.86 5.20 -2.62
C CYS A 48 0.81 4.36 -1.88
N LEU A 49 0.13 4.91 -0.87
CA LEU A 49 -0.92 4.23 -0.11
C LEU A 49 -2.09 3.78 -0.98
N ALA A 50 -2.46 4.56 -2.00
CA ALA A 50 -3.46 4.19 -2.98
C ALA A 50 -3.01 3.02 -3.88
N ALA A 51 -1.71 2.92 -4.14
CA ALA A 51 -1.15 1.85 -4.96
C ALA A 51 -1.09 0.50 -4.21
N LEU A 52 -0.96 0.47 -2.88
CA LEU A 52 -0.91 -0.77 -2.09
C LEU A 52 -2.10 -1.73 -2.31
N PRO A 53 -3.37 -1.31 -2.19
CA PRO A 53 -4.52 -2.19 -2.42
C PRO A 53 -4.63 -2.63 -3.90
N LEU A 54 -4.23 -1.76 -4.84
CA LEU A 54 -4.17 -2.11 -6.26
C LEU A 54 -3.11 -3.20 -6.54
N LEU A 55 -1.96 -3.13 -5.87
CA LEU A 55 -0.94 -4.17 -5.92
C LEU A 55 -1.41 -5.50 -5.29
N GLY A 56 -2.19 -5.44 -4.21
CA GLY A 56 -2.83 -6.63 -3.63
C GLY A 56 -3.84 -7.28 -4.58
N LEU A 57 -4.62 -6.48 -5.29
CA LEU A 57 -5.53 -6.97 -6.34
C LEU A 57 -4.75 -7.60 -7.50
N LEU A 58 -3.64 -6.99 -7.94
CA LEU A 58 -2.76 -7.58 -8.96
C LEU A 58 -2.25 -8.98 -8.53
N GLY A 59 -1.89 -9.14 -7.24
CA GLY A 59 -1.51 -10.43 -6.66
C GLY A 59 -2.62 -11.48 -6.76
N THR A 60 -3.88 -11.09 -6.53
CA THR A 60 -5.00 -12.03 -6.71
C THR A 60 -5.18 -12.48 -8.15
N ILE A 61 -5.04 -11.57 -9.11
CA ILE A 61 -5.15 -11.90 -10.54
C ILE A 61 -4.03 -12.87 -10.93
N MET A 62 -2.80 -12.62 -10.49
CA MET A 62 -1.66 -13.51 -10.76
C MET A 62 -1.87 -14.91 -10.15
N GLY A 63 -2.30 -15.00 -8.89
CA GLY A 63 -2.55 -16.28 -8.23
C GLY A 63 -3.67 -17.09 -8.87
N LEU A 64 -4.75 -16.44 -9.31
CA LEU A 64 -5.82 -17.09 -10.06
C LEU A 64 -5.34 -17.57 -11.44
N LEU A 65 -4.53 -16.76 -12.14
CA LEU A 65 -3.99 -17.13 -13.44
C LEU A 65 -3.07 -18.35 -13.35
N GLN A 66 -2.22 -18.41 -12.33
CA GLN A 66 -1.37 -19.58 -12.05
C GLN A 66 -2.20 -20.82 -11.76
N THR A 67 -3.25 -20.69 -10.95
CA THR A 67 -4.17 -21.80 -10.62
C THR A 67 -4.82 -22.37 -11.88
N PHE A 68 -5.26 -21.51 -12.81
CA PHE A 68 -5.85 -21.96 -14.07
C PHE A 68 -4.80 -22.58 -15.01
N ALA A 69 -3.56 -22.07 -15.03
CA ALA A 69 -2.48 -22.63 -15.82
C ALA A 69 -2.09 -24.04 -15.33
N ASP A 70 -1.98 -24.23 -14.02
CA ASP A 70 -1.68 -25.52 -13.40
C ASP A 70 -2.81 -26.53 -13.63
N MET A 71 -4.07 -26.07 -13.59
CA MET A 71 -5.24 -26.90 -13.92
C MET A 71 -5.26 -27.35 -15.39
N ALA A 72 -4.73 -26.52 -16.30
CA ALA A 72 -4.65 -26.87 -17.72
C ALA A 72 -3.49 -27.83 -18.03
N ALA A 73 -2.42 -27.79 -17.24
CA ALA A 73 -1.22 -28.60 -17.43
C ALA A 73 -1.31 -29.99 -16.75
N ASP A 74 -2.02 -30.08 -15.64
CA ASP A 74 -2.06 -31.26 -14.79
C ASP A 74 -3.49 -31.81 -14.68
N HIS A 75 -3.70 -33.12 -14.87
CA HIS A 75 -4.98 -33.81 -14.60
C HIS A 75 -5.23 -33.98 -13.09
N VAL A 76 -4.91 -32.96 -12.31
CA VAL A 76 -4.96 -32.98 -10.84
C VAL A 76 -6.35 -32.59 -10.36
N ASP A 77 -6.77 -33.16 -9.23
CA ASP A 77 -8.04 -32.86 -8.58
C ASP A 77 -8.25 -31.36 -8.35
N PHE A 78 -9.29 -30.82 -9.01
CA PHE A 78 -9.71 -29.41 -9.01
C PHE A 78 -9.75 -28.79 -7.61
N ASN A 79 -10.19 -29.54 -6.61
CA ASN A 79 -10.46 -29.03 -5.27
C ASN A 79 -9.17 -28.63 -4.52
N THR A 80 -8.11 -29.41 -4.65
CA THR A 80 -6.85 -29.20 -3.93
C THR A 80 -6.07 -28.02 -4.52
N LEU A 81 -6.09 -27.91 -5.85
CA LEU A 81 -5.39 -26.87 -6.59
C LEU A 81 -6.00 -25.48 -6.33
N ILE A 82 -7.33 -25.39 -6.39
CA ILE A 82 -8.05 -24.14 -6.15
C ILE A 82 -7.94 -23.69 -4.69
N ALA A 83 -8.05 -24.61 -3.73
CA ALA A 83 -7.91 -24.26 -2.31
C ALA A 83 -6.54 -23.62 -2.00
N GLY A 84 -5.45 -24.13 -2.60
CA GLY A 84 -4.11 -23.56 -2.43
C GLY A 84 -3.90 -22.24 -3.18
N GLY A 85 -4.30 -22.19 -4.46
CA GLY A 85 -4.08 -21.02 -5.32
C GLY A 85 -4.92 -19.80 -4.93
N VAL A 86 -6.20 -20.00 -4.59
CA VAL A 86 -7.09 -18.93 -4.10
C VAL A 86 -6.66 -18.45 -2.72
N GLY A 87 -6.23 -19.36 -1.84
CA GLY A 87 -5.71 -18.99 -0.52
C GLY A 87 -4.49 -18.07 -0.60
N THR A 88 -3.57 -18.36 -1.51
CA THR A 88 -2.38 -17.52 -1.73
C THR A 88 -2.76 -16.16 -2.30
N ALA A 89 -3.65 -16.15 -3.30
CA ALA A 89 -4.20 -14.92 -3.89
C ALA A 89 -4.81 -14.00 -2.81
N LEU A 90 -5.70 -14.53 -1.96
CA LEU A 90 -6.36 -13.75 -0.91
C LEU A 90 -5.38 -13.21 0.14
N GLY A 91 -4.31 -13.95 0.45
CA GLY A 91 -3.27 -13.50 1.38
C GLY A 91 -2.58 -12.20 0.93
N THR A 92 -2.30 -12.05 -0.37
CA THR A 92 -1.68 -10.83 -0.91
C THR A 92 -2.59 -9.60 -0.79
N THR A 93 -3.90 -9.77 -0.99
CA THR A 93 -4.89 -8.69 -0.81
C THR A 93 -5.06 -8.32 0.66
N GLN A 94 -5.13 -9.31 1.54
CA GLN A 94 -5.20 -9.07 2.98
C GLN A 94 -4.03 -8.20 3.44
N LEU A 95 -2.82 -8.47 2.97
CA LEU A 95 -1.62 -7.73 3.34
C LEU A 95 -1.59 -6.31 2.76
N GLY A 96 -1.96 -6.15 1.48
CA GLY A 96 -2.06 -4.83 0.87
C GLY A 96 -3.02 -3.91 1.63
N LEU A 97 -4.16 -4.43 2.07
CA LEU A 97 -5.12 -3.70 2.89
C LEU A 97 -4.61 -3.45 4.31
N LEU A 98 -3.99 -4.44 4.94
CA LEU A 98 -3.43 -4.32 6.29
C LEU A 98 -2.38 -3.21 6.39
N LEU A 99 -1.59 -3.00 5.33
CA LEU A 99 -0.62 -1.92 5.25
C LEU A 99 -1.25 -0.57 4.87
N ALA A 100 -2.21 -0.57 3.93
CA ALA A 100 -2.81 0.66 3.41
C ALA A 100 -3.71 1.39 4.42
N VAL A 101 -4.57 0.67 5.15
CA VAL A 101 -5.53 1.26 6.11
C VAL A 101 -4.85 2.10 7.21
N PRO A 102 -3.89 1.57 7.99
CA PRO A 102 -3.20 2.37 8.99
C PRO A 102 -2.40 3.53 8.40
N GLY A 103 -1.81 3.34 7.20
CA GLY A 103 -1.10 4.41 6.51
C GLY A 103 -2.00 5.57 6.10
N TYR A 104 -3.21 5.28 5.59
CA TYR A 104 -4.21 6.29 5.26
C TYR A 104 -4.68 7.08 6.47
N LEU A 105 -4.96 6.40 7.58
CA LEU A 105 -5.35 7.04 8.84
C LEU A 105 -4.26 7.99 9.33
N LEU A 106 -3.00 7.56 9.27
CA LEU A 106 -1.86 8.38 9.69
C LEU A 106 -1.66 9.59 8.78
N ASN A 107 -1.73 9.41 7.45
CA ASN A 107 -1.58 10.53 6.51
C ASN A 107 -2.71 11.56 6.66
N HIS A 108 -3.95 11.10 6.87
CA HIS A 108 -5.08 11.98 7.13
C HIS A 108 -4.87 12.80 8.41
N TYR A 109 -4.39 12.15 9.49
CA TYR A 109 -4.06 12.86 10.73
C TYR A 109 -2.99 13.94 10.52
N ILE A 110 -1.92 13.64 9.79
CA ILE A 110 -0.86 14.62 9.49
C ILE A 110 -1.41 15.79 8.65
N LYS A 111 -2.18 15.50 7.60
CA LYS A 111 -2.79 16.53 6.74
C LYS A 111 -3.71 17.47 7.51
N SER A 112 -4.52 16.94 8.42
CA SER A 112 -5.43 17.75 9.25
C SER A 112 -4.67 18.81 10.06
N ARG A 113 -3.44 18.49 10.52
CA ARG A 113 -2.56 19.43 11.25
C ARG A 113 -1.90 20.45 10.33
N LEU A 114 -1.61 20.10 9.08
CA LEU A 114 -1.01 21.02 8.11
C LEU A 114 -1.99 22.11 7.65
N VAL A 115 -3.26 21.74 7.41
CA VAL A 115 -4.30 22.70 7.03
C VAL A 115 -4.50 23.77 8.11
N GLN A 116 -4.49 23.37 9.38
CA GLN A 116 -4.64 24.29 10.51
C GLN A 116 -3.53 25.36 10.59
N TYR A 117 -2.30 25.05 10.12
CA TYR A 117 -1.20 26.01 10.09
C TYR A 117 -1.34 27.04 8.95
N GLY A 118 -1.86 26.64 7.78
CA GLY A 118 -2.03 27.55 6.64
C GLY A 118 -3.06 28.67 6.89
N GLU A 119 -4.09 28.42 7.69
CA GLU A 119 -5.09 29.43 8.06
C GLU A 119 -4.52 30.48 9.05
N THR A 120 -3.50 30.12 9.83
CA THR A 120 -2.95 31.02 10.86
C THR A 120 -2.00 32.06 10.26
N ASP A 121 -1.26 31.73 9.20
CA ASP A 121 -0.40 32.70 8.48
C ASP A 121 -1.19 33.72 7.65
N THR A 122 -2.38 33.34 7.16
CA THR A 122 -3.21 34.24 6.34
C THR A 122 -3.88 35.32 7.21
N GLY A 123 -4.15 35.04 8.49
CA GLY A 123 -4.75 35.99 9.43
C GLY A 123 -3.79 37.06 9.97
N MET A 124 -2.48 36.89 9.82
CA MET A 124 -1.46 37.86 10.25
C MET A 124 -1.04 38.84 9.16
N SER A 125 -1.39 38.60 7.88
CA SER A 125 -1.14 39.54 6.80
C SER A 125 -2.24 40.61 6.65
N GLU A 126 -3.39 40.43 7.33
CA GLU A 126 -4.54 41.35 7.28
C GLU A 126 -4.78 42.13 8.59
N ALA A 127 -3.89 42.00 9.59
CA ALA A 127 -3.96 42.70 10.87
C ALA A 127 -2.76 43.64 11.08
#